data_AF-A0A8J4BH46-F1
#
_entry.id   AF-A0A8J4BH46-F1
#
_cell.length_a   1.000
_cell.length_b   1.000
_cell.length_c   1.000
_cell.angle_alpha   90.00
_cell.angle_beta   90.00
_cell.angle_gamma   90.00
#
_symmetry.space_group_name_H-M   'P 1'
#
loop_
_entity.id
_entity.type
_entity.pdbx_description
1 polymer ?
#
loop_
_entity_poly.entity_id
_entity_poly.type
_entity_poly.pdbx_seq_one_letter_code
_entity_poly.pdbx_strand_id
1 'polypeptide(L)'
;MLRSAYAEAAAPSISRPKGHFLVQTKLFRNAGNTLSGHKPFGSLRNRVTSIRTMARDRLGQQPELELVWARLNQQLGLAGQRDSKANEDAACPSDEYHPSQGWRPQAHHLTKDQLWARIRGEAQQDADSEPALASNLYSTILAQSSIETSMAFMLANKLAWPTMLGMQLMRLIQEAYESDPKLIDFCLADLQAVYDRDPACDRYIQAILYFKGFQAVQSYRIAHWLWQKGRKSLALAIQSRMSEVFHVDVHPAAVLGRGIMIDHATGVVIGETAVVGDNVSMLHHVTLGGSGTDRQCVRHPTIGHGVLLGAGVTVLGPVTVGAGSKLGAGSVVVSDIPCHSVAVGVPARIIKKDIMKEPVKDMDQCVDFVLNYDI
;
A
#
# COMPACT_ATOMS: atom_id res chain seq x y z
N MET A 1 27.17 50.73 -31.12
CA MET A 1 27.90 51.14 -29.91
C MET A 1 27.59 50.10 -28.85
N LEU A 2 28.48 49.12 -28.67
CA LEU A 2 29.47 49.03 -27.57
C LEU A 2 28.82 48.51 -26.29
N ARG A 3 28.98 47.22 -25.96
CA ARG A 3 30.10 46.60 -25.22
C ARG A 3 30.10 46.95 -23.72
N SER A 4 30.04 45.89 -22.91
CA SER A 4 30.98 45.49 -21.84
C SER A 4 31.58 46.60 -20.95
N ALA A 5 31.86 46.46 -19.67
CA ALA A 5 31.86 45.39 -18.67
C ALA A 5 32.74 45.91 -17.51
N TYR A 6 32.88 45.09 -16.45
CA TYR A 6 34.00 45.07 -15.48
C TYR A 6 34.05 46.27 -14.49
N ALA A 7 34.59 46.16 -13.27
CA ALA A 7 35.47 45.16 -12.63
C ALA A 7 35.37 45.39 -11.10
N GLU A 8 35.40 44.35 -10.27
CA GLU A 8 36.58 43.81 -9.52
C GLU A 8 36.98 44.54 -8.23
N ALA A 9 37.11 43.76 -7.16
CA ALA A 9 38.34 43.56 -6.37
C ALA A 9 37.98 42.77 -5.09
N ALA A 10 38.79 41.89 -4.50
CA ALA A 10 40.00 41.18 -4.85
C ALA A 10 40.24 40.14 -3.72
N ALA A 11 40.87 39.00 -4.04
CA ALA A 11 41.40 38.03 -3.07
C ALA A 11 42.82 38.43 -2.59
N PRO A 12 43.40 37.70 -1.61
CA PRO A 12 44.59 36.91 -1.97
C PRO A 12 44.75 35.53 -1.25
N SER A 13 44.85 34.48 -2.08
CA SER A 13 45.94 33.50 -2.29
C SER A 13 46.69 32.68 -1.18
N ILE A 14 47.15 31.50 -1.66
CA ILE A 14 48.31 30.61 -1.27
C ILE A 14 47.92 29.37 -0.40
N SER A 15 48.26 28.09 -0.66
CA SER A 15 49.14 27.36 -1.61
C SER A 15 48.77 25.84 -1.72
N ARG A 16 49.20 25.17 -2.82
CA ARG A 16 49.23 23.70 -3.02
C ARG A 16 50.62 23.11 -2.66
N PRO A 17 50.82 21.77 -2.56
CA PRO A 17 51.23 20.95 -3.74
C PRO A 17 50.68 19.48 -3.77
N LYS A 18 50.26 18.94 -4.94
CA LYS A 18 50.90 17.96 -5.87
C LYS A 18 50.84 16.46 -5.47
N GLY A 19 50.48 15.59 -6.43
CA GLY A 19 50.87 14.17 -6.44
C GLY A 19 49.98 13.21 -7.26
N HIS A 20 50.49 12.73 -8.41
CA HIS A 20 49.94 11.70 -9.30
C HIS A 20 49.89 10.28 -8.68
N PHE A 21 48.99 9.39 -9.14
CA PHE A 21 49.34 8.16 -9.90
C PHE A 21 48.10 7.34 -10.32
N LEU A 22 48.23 6.67 -11.46
CA LEU A 22 47.25 5.92 -12.23
C LEU A 22 47.76 4.48 -12.36
N VAL A 23 46.99 3.44 -12.00
CA VAL A 23 47.26 2.04 -12.43
C VAL A 23 45.96 1.23 -12.54
N GLN A 24 45.65 0.78 -13.77
CA GLN A 24 44.77 -0.35 -14.10
C GLN A 24 45.43 -1.69 -13.73
N THR A 25 44.68 -2.76 -13.41
CA THR A 25 44.69 -4.02 -14.20
C THR A 25 43.74 -5.12 -13.68
N LYS A 26 43.26 -5.91 -14.65
CA LYS A 26 42.51 -7.18 -14.59
C LYS A 26 43.23 -8.28 -13.80
N LEU A 27 42.50 -9.27 -13.26
CA LEU A 27 42.95 -10.68 -13.23
C LEU A 27 41.78 -11.71 -13.09
N PHE A 28 41.53 -12.38 -14.22
CA PHE A 28 41.21 -13.79 -14.53
C PHE A 28 40.37 -14.73 -13.63
N ARG A 29 39.30 -15.27 -14.25
CA ARG A 29 39.08 -16.67 -14.71
C ARG A 29 39.80 -17.86 -14.02
N ASN A 30 39.02 -18.95 -13.96
CA ASN A 30 39.32 -20.39 -13.88
C ASN A 30 39.54 -21.06 -12.51
N ALA A 31 38.60 -21.92 -12.13
CA ALA A 31 38.85 -23.36 -11.92
C ALA A 31 37.51 -24.12 -11.81
N GLY A 32 37.32 -25.13 -12.66
CA GLY A 32 36.23 -26.11 -12.57
C GLY A 32 36.73 -27.46 -12.06
N ASN A 33 35.77 -28.38 -11.85
CA ASN A 33 35.92 -29.83 -11.58
C ASN A 33 36.67 -30.18 -10.29
N THR A 34 36.29 -31.13 -9.43
CA THR A 34 35.53 -32.39 -9.51
C THR A 34 35.37 -32.86 -8.05
N LEU A 35 34.29 -33.57 -7.68
CA LEU A 35 34.34 -34.88 -7.01
C LEU A 35 32.95 -35.38 -6.58
N SER A 36 32.79 -36.66 -6.84
CA SER A 36 31.69 -37.60 -6.63
C SER A 36 31.41 -37.98 -5.17
N GLY A 37 30.16 -38.36 -4.85
CA GLY A 37 29.83 -39.17 -3.67
C GLY A 37 28.34 -39.21 -3.30
N HIS A 38 27.76 -40.40 -3.19
CA HIS A 38 26.33 -40.68 -2.91
C HIS A 38 25.89 -40.48 -1.45
N LYS A 39 24.73 -39.78 -1.25
CA LYS A 39 23.57 -39.92 -0.29
C LYS A 39 23.80 -40.11 1.25
N PRO A 40 22.82 -39.79 2.16
CA PRO A 40 21.39 -39.42 1.97
C PRO A 40 20.91 -38.14 2.74
N PHE A 41 19.59 -37.92 2.69
CA PHE A 41 18.77 -36.79 3.15
C PHE A 41 19.08 -36.16 4.54
N GLY A 42 19.03 -34.81 4.60
CA GLY A 42 18.99 -33.98 5.81
C GLY A 42 18.30 -32.63 5.57
N SER A 43 17.50 -32.19 6.54
CA SER A 43 16.42 -31.16 6.46
C SER A 43 16.76 -29.77 5.90
N LEU A 44 15.70 -29.08 5.42
CA LEU A 44 15.64 -27.69 4.88
C LEU A 44 16.28 -26.60 5.78
N ARG A 45 16.65 -26.90 7.01
CA ARG A 45 17.18 -25.93 8.00
C ARG A 45 18.59 -25.43 7.65
N ASN A 46 19.39 -26.23 6.93
CA ASN A 46 20.79 -25.90 6.65
C ASN A 46 21.02 -25.02 5.40
N ARG A 47 19.98 -24.76 4.59
CA ARG A 47 20.09 -23.83 3.45
C ARG A 47 19.84 -22.36 3.82
N VAL A 48 19.15 -22.09 4.93
CA VAL A 48 18.84 -20.72 5.38
C VAL A 48 20.04 -20.07 6.08
N THR A 49 20.95 -20.86 6.67
CA THR A 49 22.12 -20.33 7.39
C THR A 49 23.19 -19.81 6.44
N SER A 50 23.39 -20.43 5.27
CA SER A 50 24.50 -20.06 4.36
C SER A 50 24.26 -18.75 3.58
N ILE A 51 23.00 -18.38 3.32
CA ILE A 51 22.65 -17.09 2.69
C ILE A 51 22.69 -15.95 3.72
N ARG A 52 22.38 -16.24 4.99
CA ARG A 52 22.40 -15.26 6.09
C ARG A 52 23.82 -14.78 6.43
N THR A 53 24.82 -15.64 6.29
CA THR A 53 26.23 -15.28 6.56
C THR A 53 26.83 -14.46 5.42
N MET A 54 26.47 -14.73 4.16
CA MET A 54 26.98 -13.95 3.01
C MET A 54 26.39 -12.53 2.91
N ALA A 55 25.17 -12.32 3.42
CA ALA A 55 24.55 -10.98 3.46
C ALA A 55 25.04 -10.12 4.62
N ARG A 56 25.53 -10.73 5.72
CA ARG A 56 26.06 -10.02 6.89
C ARG A 56 27.41 -9.35 6.65
N ASP A 57 28.23 -9.91 5.77
CA ASP A 57 29.60 -9.40 5.54
C ASP A 57 29.68 -8.28 4.50
N ARG A 58 28.58 -7.93 3.81
CA ARG A 58 28.57 -6.86 2.78
C ARG A 58 27.70 -5.64 3.09
N LEU A 59 26.91 -5.66 4.15
CA LEU A 59 26.10 -4.52 4.56
C LEU A 59 26.34 -4.28 6.05
N GLY A 60 27.08 -3.22 6.35
CA GLY A 60 27.35 -2.78 7.71
C GLY A 60 26.07 -2.69 8.52
N GLN A 61 26.14 -3.22 9.75
CA GLN A 61 25.04 -3.28 10.70
C GLN A 61 24.38 -1.92 10.86
N GLN A 62 23.11 -1.80 10.48
CA GLN A 62 22.24 -0.72 10.94
C GLN A 62 21.32 -1.29 12.02
N PRO A 63 21.60 -1.04 13.32
CA PRO A 63 20.84 -1.58 14.45
C PRO A 63 19.35 -1.20 14.41
N GLU A 64 19.03 -0.08 13.76
CA GLU A 64 17.69 0.50 13.69
C GLU A 64 16.72 -0.36 12.87
N LEU A 65 17.18 -0.99 11.79
CA LEU A 65 16.33 -1.85 10.96
C LEU A 65 15.99 -3.17 11.66
N GLU A 66 16.94 -3.79 12.36
CA GLU A 66 16.69 -4.98 13.18
C GLU A 66 15.70 -4.69 14.32
N LEU A 67 15.75 -3.49 14.90
CA LEU A 67 14.82 -3.05 15.95
C LEU A 67 13.40 -2.81 15.43
N VAL A 68 13.26 -2.22 14.24
CA VAL A 68 11.97 -2.05 13.57
C VAL A 68 11.39 -3.41 13.18
N TRP A 69 12.19 -4.30 12.61
CA TRP A 69 11.75 -5.66 12.26
C TRP A 69 11.44 -6.52 13.49
N ALA A 70 12.20 -6.40 14.58
CA ALA A 70 11.93 -7.11 15.83
C ALA A 70 10.62 -6.63 16.48
N ARG A 71 10.33 -5.32 16.46
CA ARG A 71 9.07 -4.77 16.97
C ARG A 71 7.88 -5.10 16.07
N LEU A 72 8.06 -5.08 14.75
CA LEU A 72 7.03 -5.50 13.80
C LEU A 72 6.68 -6.98 14.03
N ASN A 73 7.67 -7.84 14.21
CA ASN A 73 7.46 -9.27 14.48
C ASN A 73 6.88 -9.53 15.88
N GLN A 74 7.19 -8.68 16.87
CA GLN A 74 6.63 -8.76 18.23
C GLN A 74 5.18 -8.24 18.29
N GLN A 75 4.80 -7.26 17.47
CA GLN A 75 3.44 -6.72 17.39
C GLN A 75 2.52 -7.52 16.47
N LEU A 76 3.07 -8.16 15.43
CA LEU A 76 2.34 -9.05 14.52
C LEU A 76 2.26 -10.50 15.04
N GLY A 77 2.92 -10.82 16.17
CA GLY A 77 3.02 -12.17 16.72
C GLY A 77 2.82 -12.22 18.24
N LEU A 78 1.58 -12.49 18.64
CA LEU A 78 1.14 -13.06 19.92
C LEU A 78 1.24 -12.17 21.18
N ALA A 79 0.05 -11.86 21.71
CA ALA A 79 -0.19 -11.84 23.15
C ALA A 79 0.38 -13.13 23.79
N GLY A 80 1.20 -12.97 24.81
CA GLY A 80 1.76 -14.08 25.57
C GLY A 80 2.10 -13.65 26.99
N GLN A 81 1.35 -14.24 27.93
CA GLN A 81 1.49 -14.23 29.40
C GLN A 81 0.94 -13.03 30.17
N ARG A 82 -0.36 -13.11 30.49
CA ARG A 82 -0.86 -12.89 31.85
C ARG A 82 -1.82 -14.02 32.25
N ASP A 83 -1.67 -14.42 33.49
CA ASP A 83 -2.26 -15.49 34.28
C ASP A 83 -3.57 -16.16 33.80
N SER A 84 -3.48 -17.48 33.74
CA SER A 84 -4.57 -18.44 33.59
C SER A 84 -5.48 -18.46 34.82
N LYS A 85 -6.69 -17.89 34.71
CA LYS A 85 -7.97 -18.32 35.34
C LYS A 85 -9.01 -17.18 35.22
N ALA A 86 -9.66 -17.06 34.08
CA ALA A 86 -11.03 -16.52 33.92
C ALA A 86 -11.44 -16.56 32.43
N ASN A 87 -12.65 -17.06 32.17
CA ASN A 87 -13.36 -17.22 30.90
C ASN A 87 -12.89 -18.29 29.91
N GLU A 88 -13.30 -19.53 30.21
CA GLU A 88 -13.54 -20.60 29.23
C GLU A 88 -14.90 -20.48 28.50
N ASP A 89 -15.64 -19.37 28.64
CA ASP A 89 -16.94 -19.18 27.98
C ASP A 89 -16.92 -18.02 26.98
N ALA A 90 -16.37 -18.25 25.78
CA ALA A 90 -16.71 -17.55 24.54
C ALA A 90 -16.06 -18.24 23.32
N ALA A 91 -16.32 -19.53 23.13
CA ALA A 91 -16.06 -20.15 21.84
C ALA A 91 -17.10 -19.62 20.84
N CYS A 92 -16.74 -18.62 20.03
CA CYS A 92 -17.55 -18.21 18.89
C CYS A 92 -17.52 -19.35 17.85
N PRO A 93 -18.67 -19.86 17.38
CA PRO A 93 -18.69 -20.92 16.38
C PRO A 93 -18.43 -20.37 14.96
N SER A 94 -17.89 -21.23 14.10
CA SER A 94 -17.95 -21.18 12.61
C SER A 94 -16.97 -20.27 11.86
N ASP A 95 -16.88 -20.53 10.54
CA ASP A 95 -16.00 -19.95 9.50
C ASP A 95 -16.10 -18.41 9.30
N GLU A 96 -16.48 -17.66 10.32
CA GLU A 96 -16.76 -16.23 10.28
C GLU A 96 -15.45 -15.40 10.37
N TYR A 97 -15.31 -14.40 9.50
CA TYR A 97 -14.11 -13.56 9.41
C TYR A 97 -13.89 -12.75 10.69
N HIS A 98 -12.66 -12.68 11.18
CA HIS A 98 -12.30 -11.82 12.31
C HIS A 98 -11.26 -10.78 11.86
N PRO A 99 -11.46 -9.46 12.10
CA PRO A 99 -10.55 -8.41 11.62
C PRO A 99 -9.08 -8.65 11.95
N SER A 100 -8.76 -9.16 13.14
CA SER A 100 -7.37 -9.49 13.53
C SER A 100 -6.67 -10.54 12.64
N GLN A 101 -7.42 -11.29 11.83
CA GLN A 101 -6.89 -12.32 10.95
C GLN A 101 -6.40 -11.79 9.59
N GLY A 102 -6.56 -10.49 9.32
CA GLY A 102 -6.21 -9.87 8.03
C GLY A 102 -7.10 -10.35 6.89
N TRP A 103 -6.77 -10.01 5.63
CA TRP A 103 -7.62 -10.36 4.49
C TRP A 103 -7.55 -11.85 4.17
N ARG A 104 -8.72 -12.43 3.86
CA ARG A 104 -8.89 -13.81 3.40
C ARG A 104 -9.91 -13.87 2.25
N PRO A 105 -9.67 -14.67 1.20
CA PRO A 105 -10.70 -14.93 0.20
C PRO A 105 -11.92 -15.61 0.83
N GLN A 106 -13.12 -15.15 0.50
CA GLN A 106 -14.38 -15.76 0.91
C GLN A 106 -14.85 -16.74 -0.17
N ALA A 107 -15.74 -17.67 0.20
CA ALA A 107 -16.23 -18.71 -0.71
C ALA A 107 -16.94 -18.17 -1.97
N HIS A 108 -17.52 -16.97 -1.89
CA HIS A 108 -18.18 -16.31 -3.02
C HIS A 108 -17.21 -15.49 -3.90
N HIS A 109 -15.94 -15.36 -3.50
CA HIS A 109 -14.96 -14.63 -4.30
C HIS A 109 -14.59 -15.43 -5.55
N LEU A 110 -14.57 -14.75 -6.69
CA LEU A 110 -14.18 -15.33 -7.96
C LEU A 110 -12.67 -15.62 -7.97
N THR A 111 -12.26 -16.70 -8.64
CA THR A 111 -10.85 -16.87 -9.01
C THR A 111 -10.43 -15.76 -9.98
N LYS A 112 -9.12 -15.54 -10.13
CA LYS A 112 -8.58 -14.55 -11.08
C LYS A 112 -9.15 -14.72 -12.49
N ASP A 113 -9.21 -15.95 -12.98
CA ASP A 113 -9.70 -16.24 -14.34
C ASP A 113 -11.20 -16.01 -14.47
N GLN A 114 -11.98 -16.39 -13.45
CA GLN A 114 -13.42 -16.13 -13.40
C GLN A 114 -13.70 -14.62 -13.33
N LEU A 115 -12.95 -13.89 -12.51
CA LEU A 115 -13.09 -12.45 -12.39
C LEU A 115 -12.74 -11.75 -13.69
N TRP A 116 -11.64 -12.15 -14.34
CA TRP A 116 -11.26 -11.59 -15.64
C TRP A 116 -12.31 -11.88 -16.72
N ALA A 117 -12.85 -13.10 -16.78
CA ALA A 117 -13.93 -13.44 -17.69
C ALA A 117 -15.19 -12.58 -17.43
N ARG A 118 -15.53 -12.35 -16.16
CA ARG A 118 -16.65 -11.48 -15.77
C ARG A 118 -16.43 -10.03 -16.20
N ILE A 119 -15.26 -9.46 -15.93
CA ILE A 119 -14.90 -8.08 -16.36
C ILE A 119 -14.99 -7.94 -17.87
N ARG A 120 -14.50 -8.93 -18.64
CA ARG A 120 -14.60 -8.91 -20.11
C ARG A 120 -16.06 -8.97 -20.59
N GLY A 121 -16.89 -9.78 -19.94
CA GLY A 121 -18.33 -9.84 -20.23
C GLY A 121 -19.04 -8.51 -19.97
N GLU A 122 -18.77 -7.89 -18.82
CA GLU A 122 -19.27 -6.56 -18.47
C GLU A 122 -18.82 -5.49 -19.48
N ALA A 123 -17.54 -5.53 -19.91
CA ALA A 123 -16.99 -4.61 -20.90
C ALA A 123 -17.64 -4.76 -22.29
N GLN A 124 -17.96 -5.99 -22.68
CA GLN A 124 -18.64 -6.25 -23.95
C GLN A 124 -20.05 -5.66 -23.92
N GLN A 125 -20.79 -5.87 -22.82
CA GLN A 125 -22.13 -5.30 -22.65
C GLN A 125 -22.11 -3.77 -22.70
N ASP A 126 -21.14 -3.13 -22.05
CA ASP A 126 -20.99 -1.66 -22.10
C ASP A 126 -20.59 -1.17 -23.49
N ALA A 127 -19.73 -1.90 -24.21
CA ALA A 127 -19.33 -1.52 -25.56
C ALA A 127 -20.47 -1.65 -26.58
N ASP A 128 -21.32 -2.67 -26.41
CA ASP A 128 -22.49 -2.90 -27.27
C ASP A 128 -23.62 -1.88 -26.99
N SER A 129 -23.77 -1.47 -25.73
CA SER A 129 -24.83 -0.54 -25.32
C SER A 129 -24.47 0.94 -25.46
N GLU A 130 -23.18 1.29 -25.35
CA GLU A 130 -22.69 2.67 -25.47
C GLU A 130 -21.53 2.77 -26.49
N PRO A 131 -21.85 2.96 -27.79
CA PRO A 131 -20.85 3.02 -28.85
C PRO A 131 -19.79 4.12 -28.67
N ALA A 132 -20.11 5.21 -27.95
CA ALA A 132 -19.13 6.28 -27.70
C ALA A 132 -17.96 5.81 -26.82
N LEU A 133 -18.17 4.77 -25.99
CA LEU A 133 -17.15 4.19 -25.12
C LEU A 133 -16.46 2.96 -25.71
N ALA A 134 -17.00 2.37 -26.78
CA ALA A 134 -16.55 1.10 -27.34
C ALA A 134 -15.03 1.07 -27.63
N SER A 135 -14.47 2.12 -28.23
CA SER A 135 -13.02 2.19 -28.51
C SER A 135 -12.17 2.16 -27.24
N ASN A 136 -12.61 2.84 -26.18
CA ASN A 136 -11.92 2.87 -24.89
C ASN A 136 -12.03 1.52 -24.18
N LEU A 137 -13.21 0.92 -24.17
CA LEU A 137 -13.46 -0.40 -23.58
C LEU A 137 -12.68 -1.51 -24.31
N TYR A 138 -12.63 -1.43 -25.64
CA TYR A 138 -11.88 -2.39 -26.44
C TYR A 138 -10.38 -2.30 -26.13
N SER A 139 -9.81 -1.09 -26.17
CA SER A 139 -8.39 -0.90 -25.87
C SER A 139 -8.02 -1.22 -24.43
N THR A 140 -8.89 -0.92 -23.46
CA THR A 140 -8.58 -1.08 -22.03
C THR A 140 -8.85 -2.48 -21.50
N ILE A 141 -9.87 -3.18 -22.02
CA ILE A 141 -10.30 -4.50 -21.52
C ILE A 141 -10.28 -5.56 -22.63
N LEU A 142 -11.07 -5.39 -23.70
CA LEU A 142 -11.38 -6.51 -24.62
C LEU A 142 -10.17 -6.97 -25.46
N ALA A 143 -9.27 -6.06 -25.83
CA ALA A 143 -8.04 -6.38 -26.56
C ALA A 143 -6.93 -6.95 -25.66
N GLN A 144 -7.07 -6.83 -24.34
CA GLN A 144 -6.03 -7.21 -23.39
C GLN A 144 -6.06 -8.72 -23.15
N SER A 145 -4.90 -9.35 -23.03
CA SER A 145 -4.80 -10.80 -22.82
C SER A 145 -5.09 -11.21 -21.39
N SER A 146 -4.88 -10.32 -20.42
CA SER A 146 -5.06 -10.58 -18.99
C SER A 146 -5.36 -9.31 -18.20
N ILE A 147 -5.80 -9.49 -16.95
CA ILE A 147 -6.05 -8.36 -16.03
C ILE A 147 -4.78 -7.52 -15.79
N GLU A 148 -3.59 -8.12 -15.78
CA GLU A 148 -2.32 -7.40 -15.64
C GLU A 148 -2.08 -6.44 -16.78
N THR A 149 -2.25 -6.91 -18.01
CA THR A 149 -2.08 -6.07 -19.21
C THR A 149 -3.11 -4.95 -19.26
N SER A 150 -4.35 -5.24 -18.85
CA SER A 150 -5.43 -4.25 -18.71
C SER A 150 -5.13 -3.19 -17.66
N MET A 151 -4.73 -3.59 -16.46
CA MET A 151 -4.36 -2.67 -15.38
C MET A 151 -3.14 -1.83 -15.76
N ALA A 152 -2.12 -2.42 -16.38
CA ALA A 152 -0.96 -1.70 -16.87
C ALA A 152 -1.33 -0.64 -17.91
N PHE A 153 -2.20 -1.00 -18.88
CA PHE A 153 -2.68 -0.06 -19.88
C PHE A 153 -3.52 1.07 -19.26
N MET A 154 -4.46 0.73 -18.38
CA MET A 154 -5.34 1.71 -17.72
C MET A 154 -4.54 2.72 -16.88
N LEU A 155 -3.68 2.22 -15.97
CA LEU A 155 -2.88 3.06 -15.09
C LEU A 155 -1.88 3.90 -15.89
N ALA A 156 -1.24 3.34 -16.92
CA ALA A 156 -0.33 4.10 -17.76
C ALA A 156 -1.01 5.26 -18.48
N ASN A 157 -2.23 5.07 -18.99
CA ASN A 157 -2.98 6.14 -19.64
C ASN A 157 -3.44 7.22 -18.65
N LYS A 158 -3.85 6.84 -17.44
CA LYS A 158 -4.22 7.80 -16.38
C LYS A 158 -3.01 8.59 -15.89
N LEU A 159 -1.87 7.93 -15.72
CA LEU A 159 -0.68 8.53 -15.14
C LEU A 159 0.18 9.25 -16.17
N ALA A 160 0.10 8.99 -17.47
CA ALA A 160 0.97 9.62 -18.47
C ALA A 160 1.02 11.15 -18.38
N TRP A 161 2.19 11.71 -18.67
CA TRP A 161 2.43 13.16 -18.79
C TRP A 161 3.40 13.43 -19.95
N PRO A 162 3.55 14.69 -20.42
CA PRO A 162 4.26 14.96 -21.68
C PRO A 162 5.69 14.43 -21.79
N THR A 163 6.41 14.26 -20.67
CA THR A 163 7.79 13.75 -20.64
C THR A 163 7.91 12.28 -20.25
N MET A 164 6.83 11.63 -19.79
CA MET A 164 6.77 10.19 -19.53
C MET A 164 5.56 9.61 -20.25
N LEU A 165 5.86 9.02 -21.41
CA LEU A 165 4.84 8.53 -22.32
C LEU A 165 4.13 7.31 -21.74
N GLY A 166 2.85 7.14 -22.09
CA GLY A 166 2.04 5.99 -21.64
C GLY A 166 2.71 4.64 -21.93
N MET A 167 3.39 4.49 -23.07
CA MET A 167 4.11 3.25 -23.39
C MET A 167 5.26 2.96 -22.41
N GLN A 168 5.98 3.98 -21.93
CA GLN A 168 7.05 3.82 -20.95
C GLN A 168 6.50 3.41 -19.58
N LEU A 169 5.39 4.04 -19.17
CA LEU A 169 4.68 3.67 -17.93
C LEU A 169 4.09 2.26 -18.02
N MET A 170 3.47 1.90 -19.13
CA MET A 170 2.88 0.58 -19.33
C MET A 170 3.94 -0.51 -19.19
N ARG A 171 5.10 -0.36 -19.85
CA ARG A 171 6.22 -1.30 -19.72
C ARG A 171 6.75 -1.39 -18.30
N LEU A 172 6.84 -0.26 -17.60
CA LEU A 172 7.27 -0.20 -16.21
C LEU A 172 6.31 -0.95 -15.28
N ILE A 173 5.01 -0.77 -15.48
CA ILE A 173 3.98 -1.42 -14.66
C ILE A 173 3.93 -2.92 -14.95
N GLN A 174 4.10 -3.33 -16.21
CA GLN A 174 4.25 -4.74 -16.58
C GLN A 174 5.46 -5.38 -15.90
N GLU A 175 6.63 -4.72 -15.91
CA GLU A 175 7.82 -5.17 -15.20
C GLU A 175 7.54 -5.36 -13.69
N ALA A 176 6.80 -4.43 -13.08
CA ALA A 176 6.42 -4.54 -11.67
C ALA A 176 5.58 -5.81 -11.42
N TYR A 177 4.53 -6.03 -12.22
CA TYR A 177 3.65 -7.20 -12.10
C TYR A 177 4.37 -8.53 -12.38
N GLU A 178 5.25 -8.57 -13.37
CA GLU A 178 6.07 -9.76 -13.66
C GLU A 178 7.04 -10.08 -12.51
N SER A 179 7.62 -9.04 -11.90
CA SER A 179 8.61 -9.22 -10.83
C SER A 179 8.00 -9.51 -9.46
N ASP A 180 6.75 -9.08 -9.22
CA ASP A 180 6.04 -9.29 -7.96
C ASP A 180 4.55 -9.61 -8.21
N PRO A 181 4.21 -10.90 -8.41
CA PRO A 181 2.84 -11.34 -8.65
C PRO A 181 1.84 -10.98 -7.54
N LYS A 182 2.32 -10.72 -6.31
CA LYS A 182 1.45 -10.34 -5.18
C LYS A 182 0.72 -9.02 -5.43
N LEU A 183 1.27 -8.15 -6.28
CA LEU A 183 0.62 -6.90 -6.68
C LEU A 183 -0.73 -7.17 -7.33
N ILE A 184 -0.86 -8.26 -8.08
CA ILE A 184 -2.11 -8.67 -8.69
C ILE A 184 -3.04 -9.29 -7.66
N ASP A 185 -2.54 -10.14 -6.76
CA ASP A 185 -3.36 -10.67 -5.66
C ASP A 185 -3.97 -9.54 -4.81
N PHE A 186 -3.21 -8.47 -4.58
CA PHE A 186 -3.68 -7.27 -3.89
C PHE A 186 -4.71 -6.50 -4.71
N CYS A 187 -4.48 -6.34 -6.02
CA CYS A 187 -5.44 -5.73 -6.93
C CYS A 187 -6.79 -6.47 -6.92
N LEU A 188 -6.78 -7.81 -6.97
CA LEU A 188 -7.99 -8.64 -6.91
C LEU A 188 -8.72 -8.47 -5.57
N ALA A 189 -7.96 -8.44 -4.46
CA ALA A 189 -8.50 -8.20 -3.13
C ALA A 189 -9.14 -6.80 -3.00
N ASP A 190 -8.51 -5.77 -3.57
CA ASP A 190 -9.01 -4.40 -3.56
C ASP A 190 -10.26 -4.26 -4.44
N LEU A 191 -10.31 -4.90 -5.62
CA LEU A 191 -11.51 -4.93 -6.47
C LEU A 191 -12.69 -5.58 -5.73
N GLN A 192 -12.44 -6.69 -5.06
CA GLN A 192 -13.46 -7.38 -4.27
C GLN A 192 -13.95 -6.49 -3.12
N ALA A 193 -13.04 -5.81 -2.42
CA ALA A 193 -13.39 -4.87 -1.37
C ALA A 193 -14.29 -3.73 -1.85
N VAL A 194 -14.03 -3.19 -3.05
CA VAL A 194 -14.89 -2.15 -3.64
C VAL A 194 -16.26 -2.72 -4.00
N TYR A 195 -16.30 -3.88 -4.67
CA TYR A 195 -17.55 -4.52 -5.06
C TYR A 195 -18.45 -4.89 -3.87
N ASP A 196 -17.87 -5.38 -2.77
CA ASP A 196 -18.64 -5.84 -1.61
C ASP A 196 -19.16 -4.71 -0.73
N ARG A 197 -18.46 -3.57 -0.72
CA ARG A 197 -18.67 -2.51 0.29
C ARG A 197 -19.28 -1.24 -0.28
N ASP A 198 -19.13 -0.99 -1.58
CA ASP A 198 -19.76 0.14 -2.24
C ASP A 198 -21.08 -0.28 -2.89
N PRO A 199 -22.24 0.10 -2.34
CA PRO A 199 -23.53 -0.23 -2.94
C PRO A 199 -23.75 0.46 -4.31
N ALA A 200 -22.95 1.47 -4.66
CA ALA A 200 -22.97 2.08 -5.98
C ALA A 200 -22.11 1.33 -7.02
N CYS A 201 -21.34 0.32 -6.59
CA CYS A 201 -20.54 -0.53 -7.44
C CYS A 201 -21.29 -1.82 -7.77
N ASP A 202 -22.03 -1.85 -8.88
CA ASP A 202 -22.78 -3.04 -9.29
C ASP A 202 -21.95 -4.02 -10.15
N ARG A 203 -20.79 -3.56 -10.65
CA ARG A 203 -19.95 -4.28 -11.63
C ARG A 203 -18.47 -3.99 -11.41
N TYR A 204 -17.63 -5.01 -11.59
CA TYR A 204 -16.18 -4.88 -11.38
C TYR A 204 -15.52 -3.91 -12.37
N ILE A 205 -16.05 -3.81 -13.58
CA ILE A 205 -15.52 -2.87 -14.58
C ILE A 205 -15.60 -1.41 -14.14
N GLN A 206 -16.61 -1.02 -13.34
CA GLN A 206 -16.76 0.34 -12.85
C GLN A 206 -15.59 0.75 -11.96
N ALA A 207 -15.19 -0.14 -11.05
CA ALA A 207 -14.04 0.07 -10.18
C ALA A 207 -12.75 0.27 -10.98
N ILE A 208 -12.51 -0.57 -12.00
CA ILE A 208 -11.31 -0.49 -12.84
C ILE A 208 -11.27 0.82 -13.63
N LEU A 209 -12.36 1.22 -14.28
CA LEU A 209 -12.36 2.33 -15.24
C LEU A 209 -12.56 3.70 -14.60
N TYR A 210 -13.39 3.79 -13.56
CA TYR A 210 -13.94 5.07 -13.11
C TYR A 210 -13.57 5.43 -11.67
N PHE A 211 -13.34 4.45 -10.79
CA PHE A 211 -13.13 4.75 -9.38
C PHE A 211 -11.67 5.11 -9.09
N LYS A 212 -11.41 6.41 -9.03
CA LYS A 212 -10.07 6.96 -8.81
C LYS A 212 -9.41 6.50 -7.51
N GLY A 213 -10.20 6.14 -6.48
CA GLY A 213 -9.66 5.59 -5.24
C GLY A 213 -9.00 4.23 -5.44
N PHE A 214 -9.68 3.33 -6.16
CA PHE A 214 -9.09 2.05 -6.58
C PHE A 214 -7.83 2.28 -7.43
N GLN A 215 -7.92 3.14 -8.44
CA GLN A 215 -6.80 3.47 -9.34
C GLN A 215 -5.60 4.08 -8.58
N ALA A 216 -5.85 4.90 -7.57
CA ALA A 216 -4.82 5.48 -6.71
C ALA A 216 -4.12 4.43 -5.86
N VAL A 217 -4.86 3.49 -5.23
CA VAL A 217 -4.25 2.38 -4.48
C VAL A 217 -3.32 1.58 -5.39
N GLN A 218 -3.76 1.23 -6.60
CA GLN A 218 -2.91 0.47 -7.53
C GLN A 218 -1.68 1.28 -7.98
N SER A 219 -1.84 2.60 -8.20
CA SER A 219 -0.72 3.51 -8.52
C SER A 219 0.30 3.60 -7.38
N TYR A 220 -0.17 3.70 -6.14
CA TYR A 220 0.66 3.64 -4.96
C TYR A 220 1.44 2.33 -4.89
N ARG A 221 0.82 1.18 -5.19
CA ARG A 221 1.52 -0.12 -5.16
C ARG A 221 2.71 -0.16 -6.12
N ILE A 222 2.58 0.45 -7.31
CA ILE A 222 3.70 0.61 -8.25
C ILE A 222 4.77 1.55 -7.69
N ALA A 223 4.37 2.68 -7.12
CA ALA A 223 5.30 3.61 -6.47
C ALA A 223 6.04 2.96 -5.29
N HIS A 224 5.35 2.18 -4.46
CA HIS A 224 5.91 1.42 -3.35
C HIS A 224 6.90 0.37 -3.86
N TRP A 225 6.55 -0.39 -4.89
CA TRP A 225 7.48 -1.34 -5.52
C TRP A 225 8.76 -0.64 -6.01
N LEU A 226 8.64 0.50 -6.70
CA LEU A 226 9.79 1.30 -7.13
C LEU A 226 10.64 1.77 -5.95
N TRP A 227 10.00 2.21 -4.87
CA TRP A 227 10.67 2.63 -3.66
C TRP A 227 11.52 1.51 -3.06
N GLN A 228 10.96 0.30 -2.95
CA GLN A 228 11.66 -0.89 -2.45
C GLN A 228 12.83 -1.31 -3.36
N LYS A 229 12.73 -1.08 -4.67
CA LYS A 229 13.83 -1.30 -5.63
C LYS A 229 14.88 -0.19 -5.63
N GLY A 230 14.77 0.81 -4.75
CA GLY A 230 15.70 1.94 -4.66
C GLY A 230 15.49 3.01 -5.73
N ARG A 231 14.48 2.90 -6.60
CA ARG A 231 14.13 3.88 -7.64
C ARG A 231 13.31 5.04 -7.07
N LYS A 232 13.80 5.63 -5.97
CA LYS A 232 13.06 6.59 -5.13
C LYS A 232 12.58 7.82 -5.88
N SER A 233 13.40 8.42 -6.76
CA SER A 233 12.99 9.60 -7.52
C SER A 233 11.79 9.33 -8.43
N LEU A 234 11.74 8.14 -9.04
CA LEU A 234 10.60 7.75 -9.88
C LEU A 234 9.36 7.42 -9.04
N ALA A 235 9.54 6.79 -7.87
CA ALA A 235 8.46 6.56 -6.93
C ALA A 235 7.80 7.88 -6.48
N LEU A 236 8.61 8.90 -6.17
CA LEU A 236 8.13 10.25 -5.82
C LEU A 236 7.46 10.96 -7.00
N ALA A 237 7.96 10.76 -8.23
CA ALA A 237 7.30 11.28 -9.42
C ALA A 237 5.91 10.66 -9.63
N ILE A 238 5.77 9.34 -9.41
CA ILE A 238 4.46 8.67 -9.46
C ILE A 238 3.56 9.15 -8.32
N GLN A 239 4.08 9.34 -7.10
CA GLN A 239 3.31 9.93 -6.00
C GLN A 239 2.76 11.31 -6.37
N SER A 240 3.60 12.21 -6.89
CA SER A 240 3.18 13.55 -7.34
C SER A 240 2.07 13.45 -8.38
N ARG A 241 2.26 12.56 -9.37
CA ARG A 241 1.29 12.37 -10.45
C ARG A 241 -0.03 11.79 -9.97
N MET A 242 0.01 10.85 -9.03
CA MET A 242 -1.17 10.28 -8.38
C MET A 242 -1.95 11.36 -7.61
N SER A 243 -1.24 12.27 -6.93
CA SER A 243 -1.86 13.42 -6.26
C SER A 243 -2.54 14.37 -7.26
N GLU A 244 -1.91 14.68 -8.39
CA GLU A 244 -2.50 15.54 -9.43
C GLU A 244 -3.73 14.92 -10.09
N VAL A 245 -3.66 13.63 -10.46
CA VAL A 245 -4.69 12.97 -11.29
C VAL A 245 -5.85 12.48 -10.43
N PHE A 246 -5.56 11.86 -9.29
CA PHE A 246 -6.58 11.21 -8.46
C PHE A 246 -6.94 12.02 -7.21
N HIS A 247 -6.17 13.06 -6.88
CA HIS A 247 -6.31 13.85 -5.64
C HIS A 247 -6.09 12.99 -4.39
N VAL A 248 -5.15 12.06 -4.49
CA VAL A 248 -4.74 11.12 -3.43
C VAL A 248 -3.22 11.19 -3.30
N ASP A 249 -2.74 11.53 -2.12
CA ASP A 249 -1.31 11.63 -1.82
C ASP A 249 -0.91 10.55 -0.82
N VAL A 250 -0.24 9.51 -1.30
CA VAL A 250 0.27 8.40 -0.48
C VAL A 250 1.76 8.31 -0.70
N HIS A 251 2.52 8.52 0.37
CA HIS A 251 3.96 8.43 0.31
C HIS A 251 4.40 6.99 -0.07
N PRO A 252 5.33 6.80 -1.02
CA PRO A 252 5.73 5.46 -1.48
C PRO A 252 6.30 4.55 -0.39
N ALA A 253 6.84 5.11 0.69
CA ALA A 253 7.35 4.34 1.83
C ALA A 253 6.26 3.87 2.82
N ALA A 254 5.04 4.42 2.75
CA ALA A 254 3.93 3.94 3.56
C ALA A 254 3.70 2.45 3.28
N VAL A 255 3.06 1.73 4.20
CA VAL A 255 2.77 0.30 4.05
C VAL A 255 1.26 0.10 4.08
N LEU A 256 0.66 -0.26 2.95
CA LEU A 256 -0.76 -0.60 2.86
C LEU A 256 -0.94 -2.09 2.61
N GLY A 257 -1.85 -2.69 3.37
CA GLY A 257 -2.35 -4.05 3.18
C GLY A 257 -3.17 -4.20 1.90
N ARG A 258 -3.98 -5.27 1.85
CA ARG A 258 -4.87 -5.61 0.72
C ARG A 258 -6.34 -5.58 1.12
N GLY A 259 -7.23 -5.50 0.15
CA GLY A 259 -8.66 -5.30 0.39
C GLY A 259 -8.95 -3.88 0.87
N ILE A 260 -8.16 -2.92 0.39
CA ILE A 260 -8.31 -1.51 0.72
C ILE A 260 -9.38 -0.91 -0.18
N MET A 261 -10.36 -0.25 0.44
CA MET A 261 -11.29 0.61 -0.27
C MET A 261 -11.00 2.07 0.09
N ILE A 262 -10.77 2.90 -0.93
CA ILE A 262 -10.78 4.35 -0.78
C ILE A 262 -11.98 4.88 -1.57
N ASP A 263 -13.08 5.09 -0.88
CA ASP A 263 -14.32 5.58 -1.49
C ASP A 263 -14.28 7.11 -1.67
N HIS A 264 -14.69 7.57 -2.85
CA HIS A 264 -14.57 8.93 -3.39
C HIS A 264 -13.14 9.51 -3.50
N ALA A 265 -12.27 9.18 -2.55
CA ALA A 265 -10.82 9.37 -2.50
C ALA A 265 -10.26 10.79 -2.50
N THR A 266 -11.01 11.80 -2.96
CA THR A 266 -10.52 13.19 -3.00
C THR A 266 -9.98 13.64 -1.65
N GLY A 267 -8.76 14.17 -1.65
CA GLY A 267 -8.13 14.75 -0.46
C GLY A 267 -7.59 13.73 0.54
N VAL A 268 -7.47 12.45 0.17
CA VAL A 268 -6.82 11.45 1.03
C VAL A 268 -5.31 11.70 1.07
N VAL A 269 -4.75 11.74 2.28
CA VAL A 269 -3.32 11.95 2.53
C VAL A 269 -2.79 10.88 3.47
N ILE A 270 -1.75 10.15 3.07
CA ILE A 270 -1.11 9.09 3.86
C ILE A 270 0.40 9.28 3.86
N GLY A 271 0.96 9.54 5.04
CA GLY A 271 2.36 9.89 5.16
C GLY A 271 3.35 8.71 5.22
N GLU A 272 4.63 9.06 5.15
CA GLU A 272 5.76 8.15 4.94
C GLU A 272 5.86 6.93 5.86
N THR A 273 5.58 7.10 7.15
CA THR A 273 5.73 6.02 8.16
C THR A 273 4.39 5.43 8.56
N ALA A 274 3.33 5.72 7.80
CA ALA A 274 2.01 5.18 8.07
C ALA A 274 1.96 3.68 7.72
N VAL A 275 1.25 2.93 8.56
CA VAL A 275 0.95 1.52 8.33
C VAL A 275 -0.56 1.37 8.30
N VAL A 276 -1.10 0.76 7.24
CA VAL A 276 -2.52 0.48 7.07
C VAL A 276 -2.68 -1.02 6.88
N GLY A 277 -3.41 -1.67 7.78
CA GLY A 277 -3.70 -3.08 7.70
C GLY A 277 -4.62 -3.46 6.52
N ASP A 278 -4.74 -4.75 6.29
CA ASP A 278 -5.75 -5.35 5.41
C ASP A 278 -7.19 -4.95 5.75
N ASN A 279 -8.05 -4.94 4.73
CA ASN A 279 -9.49 -4.72 4.85
C ASN A 279 -9.88 -3.39 5.48
N VAL A 280 -9.09 -2.34 5.29
CA VAL A 280 -9.44 -0.99 5.72
C VAL A 280 -10.30 -0.31 4.66
N SER A 281 -11.34 0.40 5.10
CA SER A 281 -12.13 1.28 4.24
C SER A 281 -11.94 2.73 4.68
N MET A 282 -11.70 3.61 3.71
CA MET A 282 -11.46 5.03 3.93
C MET A 282 -12.36 5.84 3.00
N LEU A 283 -12.96 6.89 3.53
CA LEU A 283 -13.73 7.84 2.73
C LEU A 283 -12.83 9.01 2.28
N HIS A 284 -13.39 9.95 1.53
CA HIS A 284 -12.68 11.15 1.10
C HIS A 284 -12.16 11.99 2.28
N HIS A 285 -11.13 12.79 2.03
CA HIS A 285 -10.50 13.72 2.97
C HIS A 285 -9.89 13.07 4.24
N VAL A 286 -9.70 11.75 4.24
CA VAL A 286 -8.99 11.07 5.33
C VAL A 286 -7.51 11.46 5.33
N THR A 287 -6.98 11.83 6.49
CA THR A 287 -5.56 12.18 6.68
C THR A 287 -4.91 11.26 7.71
N LEU A 288 -3.88 10.52 7.30
CA LEU A 288 -2.96 9.78 8.16
C LEU A 288 -1.65 10.55 8.25
N GLY A 289 -1.65 11.57 9.11
CA GLY A 289 -0.69 12.67 9.12
C GLY A 289 0.39 12.56 10.19
N GLY A 290 1.51 13.25 9.93
CA GLY A 290 2.63 13.31 10.85
C GLY A 290 2.37 14.25 12.03
N SER A 291 3.10 14.05 13.14
CA SER A 291 3.27 15.06 14.19
C SER A 291 4.76 15.30 14.45
N GLY A 292 5.17 16.57 14.58
CA GLY A 292 6.57 16.96 14.77
C GLY A 292 7.41 17.01 13.47
N THR A 293 8.69 17.37 13.61
CA THR A 293 9.64 17.57 12.50
C THR A 293 10.80 16.57 12.47
N ASP A 294 10.85 15.67 13.45
CA ASP A 294 11.89 14.64 13.52
C ASP A 294 11.75 13.64 12.36
N ARG A 295 12.83 13.50 11.60
CA ARG A 295 12.91 12.66 10.40
C ARG A 295 13.29 11.22 10.72
N GLN A 296 13.78 10.94 11.92
CA GLN A 296 14.31 9.64 12.33
C GLN A 296 13.30 8.78 13.09
N CYS A 297 12.12 9.31 13.42
CA CYS A 297 11.11 8.59 14.19
C CYS A 297 9.85 8.25 13.39
N VAL A 298 9.15 7.22 13.87
CA VAL A 298 7.77 6.95 13.44
C VAL A 298 6.92 8.12 13.90
N ARG A 299 6.24 8.76 12.94
CA ARG A 299 5.49 9.99 13.18
C ARG A 299 4.07 9.95 12.64
N HIS A 300 3.72 8.89 11.91
CA HIS A 300 2.40 8.70 11.31
C HIS A 300 1.66 7.53 11.96
N PRO A 301 0.34 7.41 11.74
CA PRO A 301 -0.49 6.42 12.40
C PRO A 301 -0.24 4.98 11.96
N THR A 302 -0.61 4.06 12.85
CA THR A 302 -0.82 2.64 12.53
C THR A 302 -2.30 2.33 12.58
N ILE A 303 -2.88 1.94 11.44
CA ILE A 303 -4.29 1.59 11.30
C ILE A 303 -4.41 0.06 11.23
N GLY A 304 -5.12 -0.53 12.19
CA GLY A 304 -5.36 -1.96 12.28
C GLY A 304 -6.27 -2.48 11.16
N HIS A 305 -6.35 -3.79 11.05
CA HIS A 305 -7.17 -4.46 10.06
C HIS A 305 -8.67 -4.18 10.25
N GLY A 306 -9.44 -4.12 9.16
CA GLY A 306 -10.90 -3.99 9.25
C GLY A 306 -11.38 -2.66 9.83
N VAL A 307 -10.53 -1.64 9.86
CA VAL A 307 -10.90 -0.31 10.36
C VAL A 307 -11.69 0.46 9.30
N LEU A 308 -12.77 1.12 9.73
CA LEU A 308 -13.51 2.08 8.92
C LEU A 308 -13.15 3.51 9.32
N LEU A 309 -12.62 4.28 8.37
CA LEU A 309 -12.33 5.71 8.51
C LEU A 309 -13.39 6.51 7.77
N GLY A 310 -14.26 7.18 8.52
CA GLY A 310 -15.29 8.09 8.00
C GLY A 310 -14.73 9.26 7.20
N ALA A 311 -15.60 9.96 6.47
CA ALA A 311 -15.20 11.11 5.65
C ALA A 311 -14.51 12.20 6.50
N GLY A 312 -13.38 12.72 6.03
CA GLY A 312 -12.66 13.79 6.72
C GLY A 312 -11.98 13.40 8.04
N VAL A 313 -11.88 12.10 8.36
CA VAL A 313 -11.17 11.66 9.57
C VAL A 313 -9.69 12.01 9.47
N THR A 314 -9.18 12.69 10.49
CA THR A 314 -7.76 13.06 10.59
C THR A 314 -7.13 12.33 11.77
N VAL A 315 -6.15 11.48 11.52
CA VAL A 315 -5.35 10.79 12.55
C VAL A 315 -3.93 11.34 12.50
N LEU A 316 -3.45 11.90 13.61
CA LEU A 316 -2.17 12.63 13.67
C LEU A 316 -1.21 12.03 14.68
N GLY A 317 0.05 11.86 14.25
CA GLY A 317 1.12 11.35 15.10
C GLY A 317 1.24 9.82 15.07
N PRO A 318 2.15 9.24 15.88
CA PRO A 318 2.35 7.81 16.01
C PRO A 318 1.23 7.16 16.85
N VAL A 319 -0.02 7.37 16.42
CA VAL A 319 -1.24 6.86 17.05
C VAL A 319 -1.62 5.51 16.44
N THR A 320 -2.03 4.58 17.29
CA THR A 320 -2.56 3.28 16.86
C THR A 320 -4.09 3.28 16.91
N VAL A 321 -4.72 2.93 15.80
CA VAL A 321 -6.16 2.62 15.73
C VAL A 321 -6.30 1.10 15.64
N GLY A 322 -6.82 0.49 16.69
CA GLY A 322 -6.93 -0.97 16.82
C GLY A 322 -7.86 -1.58 15.77
N ALA A 323 -7.63 -2.86 15.45
CA ALA A 323 -8.39 -3.59 14.44
C ALA A 323 -9.91 -3.61 14.72
N GLY A 324 -10.71 -3.62 13.66
CA GLY A 324 -12.17 -3.64 13.73
C GLY A 324 -12.78 -2.38 14.34
N SER A 325 -12.03 -1.27 14.42
CA SER A 325 -12.53 -0.01 14.96
C SER A 325 -13.18 0.85 13.89
N LYS A 326 -13.99 1.81 14.34
CA LYS A 326 -14.77 2.70 13.49
C LYS A 326 -14.57 4.15 13.93
N LEU A 327 -14.11 5.00 13.03
CA LEU A 327 -13.93 6.42 13.28
C LEU A 327 -14.99 7.22 12.52
N GLY A 328 -15.79 8.01 13.24
CA GLY A 328 -16.88 8.78 12.64
C GLY A 328 -16.36 9.97 11.82
N ALA A 329 -17.16 10.38 10.83
CA ALA A 329 -16.80 11.47 9.94
C ALA A 329 -16.39 12.75 10.69
N GLY A 330 -15.37 13.45 10.17
CA GLY A 330 -14.83 14.69 10.71
C GLY A 330 -14.03 14.57 12.02
N SER A 331 -13.77 13.35 12.50
CA SER A 331 -13.08 13.15 13.77
C SER A 331 -11.58 13.46 13.69
N VAL A 332 -11.02 14.02 14.77
CA VAL A 332 -9.58 14.28 14.91
C VAL A 332 -9.00 13.39 15.99
N VAL A 333 -8.24 12.37 15.60
CA VAL A 333 -7.67 11.36 16.48
C VAL A 333 -6.21 11.66 16.77
N VAL A 334 -5.91 11.90 18.06
CA VAL A 334 -4.58 12.27 18.57
C VAL A 334 -4.13 11.35 19.73
N SER A 335 -4.85 10.26 19.95
CA SER A 335 -4.59 9.26 21.00
C SER A 335 -5.03 7.88 20.52
N ASP A 336 -4.39 6.84 21.03
CA ASP A 336 -4.67 5.45 20.64
C ASP A 336 -6.14 5.07 20.85
N ILE A 337 -6.67 4.33 19.89
CA ILE A 337 -8.03 3.76 19.92
C ILE A 337 -7.89 2.24 20.05
N PRO A 338 -8.43 1.62 21.11
CA PRO A 338 -8.41 0.16 21.27
C PRO A 338 -9.13 -0.54 20.11
N CYS A 339 -8.86 -1.83 19.92
CA CYS A 339 -9.60 -2.65 18.94
C CYS A 339 -11.11 -2.62 19.22
N HIS A 340 -11.91 -2.88 18.18
CA HIS A 340 -13.37 -3.00 18.29
C HIS A 340 -14.04 -1.79 18.96
N SER A 341 -13.52 -0.59 18.72
CA SER A 341 -14.01 0.63 19.33
C SER A 341 -14.63 1.58 18.32
N VAL A 342 -15.60 2.38 18.76
CA VAL A 342 -16.18 3.48 17.99
C VAL A 342 -15.73 4.79 18.62
N ALA A 343 -15.12 5.67 17.83
CA ALA A 343 -14.68 6.97 18.30
C ALA A 343 -15.11 8.12 17.37
N VAL A 344 -15.50 9.24 17.98
CA VAL A 344 -16.00 10.43 17.28
C VAL A 344 -15.52 11.73 17.92
N GLY A 345 -15.51 12.82 17.15
CA GLY A 345 -15.36 14.19 17.65
C GLY A 345 -13.97 14.78 17.49
N VAL A 346 -13.81 16.01 18.01
CA VAL A 346 -12.59 16.83 17.88
C VAL A 346 -12.21 17.41 19.25
N PRO A 347 -11.18 16.89 19.93
CA PRO A 347 -10.49 15.62 19.65
C PRO A 347 -11.42 14.41 19.88
N ALA A 348 -11.12 13.31 19.19
CA ALA A 348 -11.96 12.12 19.22
C ALA A 348 -12.05 11.49 20.62
N ARG A 349 -13.22 10.95 20.94
CA ARG A 349 -13.51 10.21 22.18
C ARG A 349 -14.18 8.90 21.83
N ILE A 350 -13.82 7.84 22.56
CA ILE A 350 -14.43 6.53 22.42
C ILE A 350 -15.84 6.59 23.03
N ILE A 351 -16.85 6.27 22.22
CA ILE A 351 -18.26 6.25 22.63
C ILE A 351 -18.80 4.83 22.82
N LYS A 352 -18.15 3.83 22.21
CA LYS A 352 -18.51 2.42 22.30
C LYS A 352 -17.25 1.55 22.23
N LYS A 353 -17.25 0.44 22.96
CA LYS A 353 -16.19 -0.58 22.97
C LYS A 353 -16.80 -1.94 22.70
N ASP A 354 -15.94 -2.90 22.38
CA ASP A 354 -16.28 -4.31 22.20
C ASP A 354 -17.40 -4.52 21.17
N ILE A 355 -17.32 -3.78 20.05
CA ILE A 355 -18.25 -3.99 18.93
C ILE A 355 -17.98 -5.34 18.27
N MET A 356 -19.03 -6.14 18.13
CA MET A 356 -18.96 -7.47 17.52
C MET A 356 -19.10 -7.43 15.99
N LYS A 357 -19.57 -6.31 15.43
CA LYS A 357 -19.76 -6.13 13.99
C LYS A 357 -18.45 -5.76 13.31
N GLU A 358 -18.34 -6.08 12.01
CA GLU A 358 -17.25 -5.65 11.15
C GLU A 358 -17.58 -4.31 10.49
N PRO A 359 -16.97 -3.18 10.90
CA PRO A 359 -17.38 -1.85 10.42
C PRO A 359 -17.29 -1.69 8.90
N VAL A 360 -16.32 -2.36 8.28
CA VAL A 360 -16.05 -2.26 6.84
C VAL A 360 -17.01 -3.07 5.97
N LYS A 361 -17.74 -4.04 6.52
CA LYS A 361 -18.77 -4.77 5.78
C LYS A 361 -20.06 -3.95 5.70
N ASP A 362 -20.46 -3.39 6.84
CA ASP A 362 -21.71 -2.66 6.93
C ASP A 362 -21.59 -1.25 6.33
N MET A 363 -20.37 -0.69 6.30
CA MET A 363 -20.07 0.68 5.87
C MET A 363 -20.94 1.76 6.54
N ASP A 364 -21.62 1.41 7.65
CA ASP A 364 -22.56 2.27 8.35
C ASP A 364 -21.88 3.55 8.83
N GLN A 365 -22.43 4.71 8.47
CA GLN A 365 -21.87 6.01 8.85
C GLN A 365 -22.67 6.69 9.97
N CYS A 366 -23.70 6.07 10.53
CA CYS A 366 -24.66 6.76 11.41
C CYS A 366 -25.03 5.97 12.68
N VAL A 367 -25.41 4.70 12.54
CA VAL A 367 -26.14 3.98 13.60
C VAL A 367 -25.30 3.78 14.85
N ASP A 368 -24.02 3.43 14.71
CA ASP A 368 -23.14 3.29 15.89
C ASP A 368 -22.68 4.62 16.53
N PHE A 369 -22.94 5.77 15.90
CA PHE A 369 -22.40 7.06 16.34
C PHE A 369 -23.38 7.89 17.16
N VAL A 370 -24.67 7.57 17.09
CA VAL A 370 -25.71 8.26 17.83
C VAL A 370 -26.17 7.36 18.96
N LEU A 371 -25.94 7.80 20.21
CA LEU A 371 -26.28 7.03 21.41
C LEU A 371 -27.79 6.73 21.54
N ASN A 372 -28.64 7.52 20.87
CA ASN A 372 -30.11 7.44 20.87
C ASN A 372 -30.69 7.48 19.43
N TYR A 373 -30.20 6.65 18.52
CA TYR A 373 -30.78 6.58 17.17
C TYR A 373 -32.03 5.70 17.18
N ASP A 374 -33.21 6.31 17.28
CA ASP A 374 -34.47 5.62 17.01
C ASP A 374 -34.73 5.64 15.49
N ILE A 375 -34.92 4.46 14.90
CA ILE A 375 -35.22 4.26 13.46
C ILE A 375 -36.69 4.57 13.18
#